data_AF-A0A2V6IB29-F1
#
_entry.id   AF-A0A2V6IB29-F1
#
_cell.length_a   1.000
_cell.length_b   1.000
_cell.length_c   1.000
_cell.angle_alpha   90.00
_cell.angle_beta   90.00
_cell.angle_gamma   90.00
#
_symmetry.space_group_name_H-M   'P 1'
#
loop_
_entity.id
_entity.type
_entity.pdbx_description
1 polymer ?
#
loop_
_entity_poly.entity_id
_entity_poly.type
_entity_poly.pdbx_seq_one_letter_code
_entity_poly.pdbx_strand_id
1 'polypeptide(L)'
;MKTSSLLAAISLIAVLATSAVASEQVPFRGSLAAVQSGEVIGGFLIVEGSGTGRATELGRFTVTFHEEVDLSTGIGTGTFTFVAANGDTLSSSFIGNATPTPDPNILLLEEVDTITAGRDGSLARPGPLPSNAC
;
A
#
# COMPACT_ATOMS: atom_id res chain seq x y z
N MET A 1 -22.84 22.51 59.93
CA MET A 1 -22.71 22.99 58.54
C MET A 1 -21.34 22.55 58.02
N LYS A 2 -21.33 21.72 56.97
CA LYS A 2 -20.42 21.71 55.79
C LYS A 2 -18.89 21.73 56.04
N THR A 3 -18.04 20.85 55.52
CA THR A 3 -18.15 19.77 54.50
C THR A 3 -16.87 18.94 54.56
N SER A 4 -17.00 17.61 54.51
CA SER A 4 -15.90 16.66 54.31
C SER A 4 -15.21 16.91 52.96
N SER A 5 -13.90 17.14 52.97
CA SER A 5 -13.11 17.27 51.74
C SER A 5 -12.72 15.89 51.23
N LEU A 6 -13.29 15.48 50.10
CA LEU A 6 -12.93 14.24 49.39
C LEU A 6 -11.49 14.31 48.89
N LEU A 7 -10.68 13.29 49.19
CA LEU A 7 -9.46 12.97 48.45
C LEU A 7 -9.86 12.62 47.00
N ALA A 8 -9.45 13.44 46.04
CA ALA A 8 -9.53 13.09 44.63
C ALA A 8 -8.27 12.30 44.23
N ALA A 9 -8.39 10.98 44.13
CA ALA A 9 -7.37 10.13 43.54
C ALA A 9 -7.42 10.28 42.01
N ILE A 10 -6.41 10.93 41.43
CA ILE A 10 -6.27 11.07 39.98
C ILE A 10 -5.58 9.80 39.47
N SER A 11 -6.35 8.88 38.88
CA SER A 11 -5.81 7.70 38.19
C SER A 11 -5.25 8.12 36.83
N LEU A 12 -3.91 8.11 36.72
CA LEU A 12 -3.20 8.34 35.46
C LEU A 12 -3.33 7.09 34.57
N ILE A 13 -4.15 7.16 33.52
CA ILE A 13 -4.22 6.12 32.49
C ILE A 13 -3.01 6.30 31.58
N ALA A 14 -1.96 5.51 31.80
CA ALA A 14 -0.84 5.44 30.87
C ALA A 14 -1.30 4.69 29.60
N VAL A 15 -1.48 5.45 28.51
CA VAL A 15 -1.66 4.85 27.18
C VAL A 15 -0.31 4.29 26.75
N LEU A 16 -0.12 2.98 26.92
CA LEU A 16 0.99 2.27 26.30
C LEU A 16 0.71 2.22 24.79
N ALA A 17 1.33 3.12 24.03
CA ALA A 17 1.49 2.93 22.60
C ALA A 17 2.45 1.75 22.41
N THR A 18 1.91 0.54 22.31
CA THR A 18 2.68 -0.61 21.84
C THR A 18 3.02 -0.34 20.39
N SER A 19 4.28 0.02 20.11
CA SER A 19 4.82 -0.04 18.76
C SER A 19 4.53 -1.44 18.22
N ALA A 20 3.71 -1.54 17.17
CA ALA A 20 3.50 -2.81 16.50
C ALA A 20 4.88 -3.27 16.01
N VAL A 21 5.40 -4.32 16.65
CA VAL A 21 6.60 -4.99 16.15
C VAL A 21 6.16 -5.59 14.82
N ALA A 22 6.84 -5.21 13.73
CA ALA A 22 6.64 -5.88 12.45
C ALA A 22 6.78 -7.38 12.70
N SER A 23 5.65 -8.09 12.57
CA SER A 23 5.63 -9.53 12.74
C SER A 23 6.48 -10.18 11.65
N GLU A 24 6.77 -11.47 11.79
CA GLU A 24 7.47 -12.23 10.77
C GLU A 24 6.84 -11.99 9.38
N GLN A 25 7.66 -11.67 8.37
CA GLN A 25 7.17 -11.45 7.01
C GLN A 25 6.51 -12.73 6.51
N VAL A 26 5.18 -12.73 6.46
CA VAL A 26 4.41 -13.81 5.86
C VAL A 26 4.40 -13.67 4.34
N PRO A 27 4.52 -14.76 3.58
CA PRO A 27 4.46 -14.70 2.13
C PRO A 27 3.10 -14.15 1.66
N PHE A 28 3.11 -12.98 1.03
CA PHE A 28 1.94 -12.46 0.33
C PHE A 28 1.71 -13.26 -0.95
N ARG A 29 0.71 -14.14 -0.97
CA ARG A 29 0.41 -14.97 -2.15
C ARG A 29 -0.93 -14.60 -2.74
N GLY A 30 -0.98 -14.40 -4.05
CA GLY A 30 -2.22 -14.09 -4.73
C GLY A 30 -2.11 -14.15 -6.24
N SER A 31 -3.21 -13.81 -6.89
CA SER A 31 -3.28 -13.55 -8.33
C SER A 31 -4.28 -12.44 -8.59
N LEU A 32 -4.07 -11.74 -9.71
CA LEU A 32 -4.98 -10.71 -10.20
C LEU A 32 -5.18 -10.89 -11.71
N ALA A 33 -6.30 -10.37 -12.19
CA ALA A 33 -6.55 -10.17 -13.61
C ALA A 33 -6.86 -8.68 -13.80
N ALA A 34 -6.11 -8.03 -14.68
CA ALA A 34 -6.23 -6.61 -14.96
C ALA A 34 -6.34 -6.35 -16.46
N VAL A 35 -6.90 -5.19 -16.78
CA VAL A 35 -6.83 -4.57 -18.09
C VAL A 35 -5.99 -3.31 -17.93
N GLN A 36 -5.04 -3.12 -18.84
CA GLN A 36 -4.16 -1.97 -18.87
C GLN A 36 -4.11 -1.34 -20.26
N SER A 37 -3.86 -0.04 -20.30
CA SER A 37 -3.57 0.73 -21.49
C SER A 37 -2.20 1.36 -21.36
N GLY A 38 -1.44 1.38 -22.46
CA GLY A 38 -0.10 1.96 -22.49
C GLY A 38 0.03 3.05 -23.55
N GLU A 39 0.71 4.15 -23.23
CA GLU A 39 1.09 5.20 -24.17
C GLU A 39 2.60 5.45 -24.09
N VAL A 40 3.27 5.60 -25.24
CA VAL A 40 4.70 5.92 -25.29
C VAL A 40 4.89 7.43 -25.35
N ILE A 41 5.51 8.00 -24.32
CA ILE A 41 5.76 9.44 -24.19
C ILE A 41 7.23 9.66 -23.79
N GLY A 42 7.98 10.37 -24.62
CA GLY A 42 9.33 10.82 -24.25
C GLY A 42 10.35 9.71 -23.96
N GLY A 43 10.16 8.50 -24.52
CA GLY A 43 11.02 7.34 -24.25
C GLY A 43 10.56 6.46 -23.09
N PHE A 44 9.44 6.81 -22.45
CA PHE A 44 8.79 6.02 -21.43
C PHE A 44 7.50 5.41 -21.95
N LEU A 45 7.16 4.23 -21.48
CA LEU A 45 5.81 3.67 -21.59
C LEU A 45 5.06 3.98 -20.30
N ILE A 46 4.02 4.80 -20.43
CA ILE A 46 3.11 5.14 -19.34
C ILE A 46 1.95 4.15 -19.38
N VAL A 47 1.75 3.42 -18.28
CA VAL A 47 0.73 2.37 -18.17
C VAL A 47 -0.29 2.77 -17.12
N GLU A 48 -1.56 2.65 -17.46
CA GLU A 48 -2.69 2.79 -16.55
C GLU A 48 -3.50 1.50 -16.57
N GLY A 49 -3.94 1.04 -15.42
CA GLY A 49 -4.71 -0.19 -15.37
C GLY A 49 -5.57 -0.37 -14.14
N SER A 50 -6.49 -1.31 -14.27
CA SER A 50 -7.34 -1.73 -13.17
C SER A 50 -7.72 -3.20 -13.29
N GLY A 51 -8.01 -3.82 -12.15
CA GLY A 51 -8.25 -5.24 -12.11
C GLY A 51 -8.90 -5.71 -10.82
N THR A 52 -9.05 -7.02 -10.74
CA THR A 52 -9.55 -7.71 -9.55
C THR A 52 -8.65 -8.89 -9.25
N GLY A 53 -8.54 -9.26 -7.98
CA GLY A 53 -7.68 -10.35 -7.57
C GLY A 53 -8.10 -10.99 -6.27
N ARG A 54 -7.30 -11.99 -5.88
CA ARG A 54 -7.42 -12.64 -4.59
C ARG A 54 -6.03 -12.92 -4.03
N ALA A 55 -5.79 -12.48 -2.81
CA ALA A 55 -4.56 -12.75 -2.06
C ALA A 55 -4.88 -13.40 -0.70
N THR A 56 -3.91 -14.09 -0.12
CA THR A 56 -4.04 -14.72 1.21
C THR A 56 -4.33 -13.69 2.29
N GLU A 57 -3.63 -12.55 2.27
CA GLU A 57 -3.73 -11.54 3.31
C GLU A 57 -4.87 -10.52 3.08
N LEU A 58 -5.23 -10.23 1.82
CA LEU A 58 -6.31 -9.27 1.48
C LEU A 58 -7.67 -9.93 1.19
N GLY A 59 -7.72 -11.25 1.00
CA GLY A 59 -8.90 -11.89 0.45
C GLY A 59 -9.18 -11.41 -0.98
N ARG A 60 -10.45 -11.16 -1.33
CA ARG A 60 -10.81 -10.56 -2.63
C ARG A 60 -10.54 -9.07 -2.61
N PHE A 61 -9.94 -8.54 -3.67
CA PHE A 61 -9.66 -7.11 -3.80
C PHE A 61 -9.87 -6.60 -5.23
N THR A 62 -10.03 -5.28 -5.36
CA THR A 62 -9.84 -4.55 -6.62
C THR A 62 -8.51 -3.82 -6.59
N VAL A 63 -7.91 -3.57 -7.75
CA VAL A 63 -6.65 -2.84 -7.86
C VAL A 63 -6.74 -1.79 -8.97
N THR A 64 -6.11 -0.64 -8.75
CA THR A 64 -5.79 0.36 -9.78
C THR A 64 -4.31 0.69 -9.71
N PHE A 65 -3.69 0.94 -10.86
CA PHE A 65 -2.25 1.20 -10.91
C PHE A 65 -1.86 2.15 -12.03
N HIS A 66 -0.76 2.85 -11.77
CA HIS A 66 -0.07 3.74 -12.69
C HIS A 66 1.41 3.36 -12.69
N GLU A 67 1.99 3.20 -13.87
CA GLU A 67 3.37 2.75 -14.06
C GLU A 67 4.06 3.59 -15.13
N GLU A 68 5.36 3.77 -14.95
CA GLU A 68 6.25 4.39 -15.90
C GLU A 68 7.42 3.44 -16.14
N VAL A 69 7.57 2.98 -17.39
CA VAL A 69 8.64 2.08 -17.81
C VAL A 69 9.60 2.82 -18.71
N ASP A 70 10.86 2.92 -18.28
CA ASP A 70 11.94 3.43 -19.13
C ASP A 70 12.24 2.41 -20.22
N LEU A 71 11.96 2.75 -21.49
CA LEU A 71 12.15 1.83 -22.61
C LEU A 71 13.63 1.61 -22.96
N SER A 72 14.54 2.46 -22.47
CA SER A 72 15.98 2.31 -22.68
C SER A 72 16.60 1.27 -21.73
N THR A 73 16.05 1.11 -20.53
CA THR A 73 16.55 0.21 -19.50
C THR A 73 15.62 -0.98 -19.22
N GLY A 74 14.34 -0.87 -19.59
CA GLY A 74 13.28 -1.84 -19.26
C GLY A 74 12.83 -1.79 -17.80
N ILE A 75 13.28 -0.80 -17.02
CA ILE A 75 12.95 -0.66 -15.60
C ILE A 75 11.63 0.10 -15.49
N GLY A 76 10.68 -0.50 -14.76
CA GLY A 76 9.41 0.08 -14.39
C GLY A 76 9.40 0.59 -12.96
N THR A 77 8.72 1.71 -12.74
CA THR A 77 8.34 2.18 -11.40
C THR A 77 6.88 2.60 -11.42
N GLY A 78 6.22 2.57 -10.27
CA GLY A 78 4.83 2.99 -10.22
C GLY A 78 4.17 2.78 -8.88
N THR A 79 2.85 2.87 -8.88
CA THR A 79 2.04 2.74 -7.66
C THR A 79 0.83 1.86 -7.90
N PHE A 80 0.49 1.06 -6.89
CA PHE A 80 -0.75 0.29 -6.84
C PHE A 80 -1.61 0.77 -5.68
N THR A 81 -2.92 0.76 -5.89
CA THR A 81 -3.92 0.92 -4.83
C THR A 81 -4.85 -0.28 -4.85
N PHE A 82 -4.82 -1.05 -3.76
CA PHE A 82 -5.67 -2.21 -3.54
C PHE A 82 -6.81 -1.83 -2.60
N VAL A 83 -8.01 -2.31 -2.91
CA VAL A 83 -9.19 -2.17 -2.05
C VAL A 83 -9.73 -3.55 -1.75
N ALA A 84 -9.66 -3.96 -0.48
CA ALA A 84 -10.19 -5.24 -0.03
C ALA A 84 -11.73 -5.23 -0.02
N ALA A 85 -12.35 -6.41 0.01
CA ALA A 85 -13.81 -6.55 0.01
C ALA A 85 -14.52 -5.89 1.21
N ASN A 86 -13.81 -5.65 2.31
CA ASN A 86 -14.32 -4.93 3.49
C ASN A 86 -14.17 -3.39 3.38
N GLY A 87 -13.58 -2.88 2.30
CA GLY A 87 -13.35 -1.46 2.07
C GLY A 87 -12.00 -0.94 2.57
N ASP A 88 -11.16 -1.78 3.18
CA ASP A 88 -9.80 -1.39 3.58
C ASP A 88 -8.93 -1.13 2.35
N THR A 89 -8.03 -0.15 2.46
CA THR A 89 -7.16 0.25 1.36
C THR A 89 -5.70 0.02 1.69
N LEU A 90 -4.96 -0.53 0.74
CA LEU A 90 -3.51 -0.71 0.78
C LEU A 90 -2.91 0.02 -0.43
N SER A 91 -1.90 0.84 -0.21
CA SER A 91 -1.15 1.49 -1.29
C SER A 91 0.29 0.98 -1.27
N SER A 92 0.84 0.71 -2.45
CA SER A 92 2.24 0.35 -2.64
C SER A 92 2.89 1.19 -3.72
N SER A 93 4.22 1.26 -3.66
CA SER A 93 5.06 1.66 -4.78
C SER A 93 5.93 0.48 -5.18
N PHE A 94 6.18 0.32 -6.48
CA PHE A 94 7.01 -0.76 -6.99
C PHE A 94 8.20 -0.26 -7.79
N ILE A 95 9.20 -1.13 -7.88
CA ILE A 95 10.26 -1.10 -8.89
C ILE A 95 10.40 -2.51 -9.45
N GLY A 96 10.58 -2.63 -10.77
CA GLY A 96 10.75 -3.93 -11.39
C GLY A 96 11.16 -3.85 -12.85
N ASN A 97 11.15 -5.01 -13.51
CA ASN A 97 11.49 -5.12 -14.92
C ASN A 97 10.59 -6.13 -15.63
N ALA A 98 10.39 -5.91 -16.93
CA ALA A 98 9.70 -6.84 -17.82
C ALA A 98 10.71 -7.62 -18.67
N THR A 99 10.56 -8.94 -18.71
CA THR A 99 11.37 -9.82 -19.54
C THR A 99 10.48 -10.54 -20.57
N PRO A 100 10.78 -10.46 -21.88
CA PRO A 100 10.07 -11.22 -22.89
C PRO A 100 10.17 -12.72 -22.67
N THR A 101 9.07 -13.45 -22.90
CA THR A 101 9.08 -14.91 -22.93
C THR A 101 9.14 -15.43 -24.37
N PRO A 102 9.31 -16.75 -24.61
CA PRO A 102 9.23 -17.30 -25.97
C PRO A 102 7.89 -17.04 -26.68
N ASP A 103 6.80 -16.81 -25.94
CA ASP A 103 5.55 -16.29 -26.52
C ASP A 103 5.63 -14.75 -26.58
N PRO A 104 5.57 -14.14 -27.77
CA PRO A 104 5.68 -12.69 -27.92
C PRO A 104 4.52 -11.92 -27.27
N ASN A 105 3.43 -12.59 -26.89
CA ASN A 105 2.27 -11.97 -26.23
C ASN A 105 2.32 -12.10 -24.71
N ILE A 106 3.38 -12.71 -24.15
CA ILE A 106 3.54 -12.93 -22.71
C ILE A 106 4.85 -12.30 -22.25
N LEU A 107 4.74 -11.41 -21.25
CA LEU A 107 5.86 -10.85 -20.51
C LEU A 107 5.92 -11.47 -19.11
N LEU A 108 7.13 -11.75 -18.64
CA LEU A 108 7.38 -12.04 -17.23
C LEU A 108 7.75 -10.73 -16.54
N LEU A 109 7.00 -10.37 -15.51
CA LEU A 109 7.26 -9.21 -14.66
C LEU A 109 7.90 -9.68 -13.36
N GLU A 110 9.04 -9.09 -13.00
CA GLU A 110 9.69 -9.28 -11.71
C GLU A 110 9.72 -7.93 -11.00
N GLU A 111 8.92 -7.80 -9.95
CA GLU A 111 8.65 -6.53 -9.26
C GLU A 111 8.82 -6.67 -7.75
N VAL A 112 9.28 -5.60 -7.13
CA VAL A 112 9.35 -5.45 -5.67
C VAL A 112 8.39 -4.35 -5.25
N ASP A 113 7.23 -4.73 -4.74
CA ASP A 113 6.27 -3.83 -4.13
C ASP A 113 6.58 -3.54 -2.67
N THR A 114 6.62 -2.26 -2.32
CA THR A 114 6.72 -1.78 -0.94
C THR A 114 5.41 -1.13 -0.53
N ILE A 115 4.80 -1.61 0.54
CA ILE A 115 3.59 -1.00 1.11
C ILE A 115 3.95 0.36 1.70
N THR A 116 3.34 1.41 1.18
CA THR A 116 3.58 2.81 1.59
C THR A 116 2.50 3.34 2.52
N ALA A 117 1.29 2.80 2.44
CA ALA A 117 0.20 3.13 3.35
C ALA A 117 -0.83 2.00 3.46
N GLY A 118 -1.45 1.91 4.62
CA GLY A 118 -2.65 1.10 4.86
C GLY A 118 -3.64 1.95 5.63
N ARG A 119 -4.91 1.89 5.24
CA ARG A 119 -6.01 2.45 6.02
C ARG A 119 -7.03 1.35 6.23
N ASP A 120 -7.21 0.99 7.49
CA ASP A 120 -8.34 0.21 7.95
C ASP A 120 -9.59 1.11 8.02
N GLY A 121 -10.76 0.55 7.75
CA GLY A 121 -12.05 1.20 7.94
C GLY A 121 -12.35 1.55 9.41
N SER A 122 -11.45 1.23 10.35
CA SER A 122 -11.57 1.42 11.80
C SER A 122 -10.41 2.26 12.37
N LEU A 123 -10.39 3.56 12.06
CA LEU A 123 -9.64 4.61 12.77
C LEU A 123 -8.10 4.58 12.70
N ALA A 124 -7.53 5.12 11.60
CA ALA A 124 -6.19 5.74 11.64
C ALA A 124 -6.19 7.12 10.98
N ARG A 125 -6.09 8.17 11.81
CA ARG A 125 -5.84 9.56 11.37
C ARG A 125 -4.36 9.74 11.02
N PRO A 126 -4.04 10.51 9.98
CA PRO A 126 -2.67 10.93 9.69
C PRO A 126 -2.24 12.05 10.65
N GLY A 127 -0.97 12.08 11.03
CA GLY A 127 -0.36 13.18 11.77
C GLY A 127 1.15 13.31 11.48
N PRO A 128 1.71 14.53 11.54
CA PRO A 128 2.70 15.03 10.58
C PRO A 128 4.13 15.17 11.11
N LEU A 129 5.06 15.41 10.18
CA LEU A 129 6.49 15.69 10.36
C LEU A 129 6.77 16.83 11.35
N PRO A 130 7.79 16.75 12.22
CA PRO A 130 8.25 17.89 12.99
C PRO A 130 9.35 18.63 12.22
N SER A 131 9.05 19.83 11.73
CA SER A 131 10.06 20.87 11.64
C SER A 131 9.41 22.25 11.76
N ASN A 132 9.68 22.87 12.91
CA ASN A 132 9.82 24.31 13.06
C ASN A 132 8.55 25.15 12.82
N ALA A 133 7.86 25.52 13.90
CA ALA A 133 7.23 26.84 14.02
C ALA A 133 6.96 27.14 15.51
N CYS A 134 7.26 28.39 15.86
CA CYS A 134 7.24 29.06 17.17
C CYS A 134 6.17 28.68 18.19
#